data_AF-A0A8S3EKE4-F1
#
_entry.id   AF-A0A8S3EKE4-F1
#
_cell.length_a   1.000
_cell.length_b   1.000
_cell.length_c   1.000
_cell.angle_alpha   90.00
_cell.angle_beta   90.00
_cell.angle_gamma   90.00
#
_symmetry.space_group_name_H-M   'P 1'
#
loop_
_entity.id
_entity.type
_entity.pdbx_description
1 polymer ?
#
loop_
_entity_poly.entity_id
_entity_poly.type
_entity_poly.pdbx_seq_one_letter_code
_entity_poly.pdbx_strand_id
1 'polypeptide(L)'
;MNRYRHFDNEFDSNNTNSPAILPEIEVDEPFQLEFSPHLQPYPSNYDNLKIFFLHRTALERFLFYLIILLLIILFVIIIICLSYSKEKEKSYNNICLTPSCIEVSYSIASGINQSVDPCEDFHQF
;
A
#
# COMPACT_ATOMS: atom_id res chain seq x y z
N MET A 1 -30.59 -18.04 -23.04
CA MET A 1 -31.43 -19.26 -23.16
C MET A 1 -32.66 -19.04 -22.29
N ASN A 2 -33.74 -18.52 -22.89
CA ASN A 2 -34.99 -18.21 -22.20
C ASN A 2 -35.83 -19.48 -22.04
N ARG A 3 -36.42 -19.70 -20.86
CA ARG A 3 -37.52 -20.65 -20.69
C ARG A 3 -38.39 -20.24 -19.48
N TYR A 4 -39.38 -19.39 -19.73
CA TYR A 4 -40.52 -19.24 -18.82
C TYR A 4 -41.51 -20.37 -19.12
N ARG A 5 -41.94 -21.10 -18.09
CA ARG A 5 -43.03 -22.08 -18.19
C ARG A 5 -44.37 -21.38 -17.94
N HIS A 6 -45.34 -21.74 -18.77
CA HIS A 6 -46.76 -21.44 -18.64
C HIS A 6 -47.32 -21.88 -17.29
N PHE A 7 -48.19 -21.04 -16.72
CA PHE A 7 -49.18 -21.41 -15.70
C PHE A 7 -50.51 -21.57 -16.43
N ASP A 8 -51.06 -22.78 -16.44
CA ASP A 8 -52.44 -23.02 -16.87
C ASP A 8 -53.32 -23.09 -15.63
N ASN A 9 -54.34 -22.23 -15.62
CA ASN A 9 -55.46 -22.24 -14.69
C ASN A 9 -56.49 -23.24 -15.19
N GLU A 10 -56.95 -24.15 -14.34
CA GLU A 10 -58.23 -24.83 -14.58
C GLU A 10 -59.00 -24.91 -13.26
N PHE A 11 -59.84 -23.90 -13.05
CA PHE A 11 -60.91 -23.91 -12.07
C PHE A 11 -62.19 -24.21 -12.84
N ASP A 12 -62.63 -25.45 -12.82
CA ASP A 12 -63.98 -25.81 -13.28
C ASP A 12 -64.87 -26.10 -12.07
N SER A 13 -65.61 -25.06 -11.72
CA SER A 13 -66.79 -25.09 -10.86
C SER A 13 -67.98 -25.61 -11.65
N ASN A 14 -68.46 -26.83 -11.37
CA ASN A 14 -69.80 -27.26 -11.76
C ASN A 14 -70.43 -28.19 -10.71
N ASN A 15 -71.09 -27.55 -9.74
CA ASN A 15 -72.49 -27.76 -9.38
C ASN A 15 -72.96 -29.20 -9.06
N THR A 16 -73.10 -29.52 -7.76
CA THR A 16 -74.26 -30.30 -7.30
C THR A 16 -74.54 -30.02 -5.81
N ASN A 17 -75.76 -29.55 -5.56
CA ASN A 17 -76.29 -29.20 -4.26
C ASN A 17 -76.61 -30.47 -3.48
N SER A 18 -75.87 -30.72 -2.41
CA SER A 18 -76.28 -31.62 -1.31
C SER A 18 -75.54 -31.19 -0.05
N PRO A 19 -76.23 -30.91 1.08
CA PRO A 19 -75.57 -30.73 2.35
C PRO A 19 -75.06 -32.09 2.81
N ALA A 20 -73.82 -32.42 2.43
CA ALA A 20 -73.13 -33.58 2.96
C ALA A 20 -72.75 -33.29 4.42
N ILE A 21 -73.29 -34.12 5.31
CA ILE A 21 -72.96 -34.19 6.74
C ILE A 21 -71.44 -34.30 6.88
N LEU A 22 -70.85 -33.37 7.63
CA LEU A 22 -69.42 -33.31 7.91
C LEU A 22 -69.07 -34.48 8.86
N PRO A 23 -68.18 -35.41 8.47
CA PRO A 23 -67.61 -36.35 9.43
C PRO A 23 -66.80 -35.56 10.46
N GLU A 24 -66.92 -35.92 11.74
CA GLU A 24 -66.03 -35.41 12.78
C GLU A 24 -64.59 -35.65 12.37
N ILE A 25 -63.84 -34.56 12.17
CA ILE A 25 -62.41 -34.62 11.87
C ILE A 25 -61.73 -34.99 13.19
N GLU A 26 -61.36 -36.27 13.34
CA GLU A 26 -60.36 -36.68 14.31
C GLU A 26 -59.07 -35.90 14.01
N VAL A 27 -58.70 -35.03 14.95
CA VAL A 27 -57.46 -34.27 14.88
C VAL A 27 -56.32 -35.23 15.19
N ASP A 28 -55.81 -35.89 14.15
CA ASP A 28 -54.55 -36.62 14.24
C ASP A 28 -53.42 -35.66 14.67
N GLU A 29 -52.51 -36.20 15.48
CA GLU A 29 -51.40 -35.55 16.17
C GLU A 29 -50.66 -34.47 15.35
N PRO A 30 -50.07 -33.45 16.01
CA PRO A 30 -49.35 -32.38 15.33
C PRO A 30 -48.21 -32.97 14.48
N PHE A 31 -48.41 -32.95 13.16
CA PHE A 31 -47.39 -33.32 12.18
C PHE A 31 -46.20 -32.36 12.36
N GLN A 32 -45.16 -32.85 13.04
CA GLN A 32 -43.89 -32.16 13.18
C GLN A 32 -43.28 -32.08 11.77
N LEU A 33 -43.48 -30.94 11.10
CA LEU A 33 -42.80 -30.62 9.85
C LEU A 33 -41.31 -30.49 10.16
N GLU A 34 -40.57 -31.58 9.98
CA GLU A 34 -39.11 -31.56 10.02
C GLU A 34 -38.60 -30.79 8.80
N PHE A 35 -38.47 -29.47 8.97
CA PHE A 35 -37.79 -28.63 8.00
C PHE A 35 -36.31 -28.98 8.03
N SER A 36 -35.88 -29.83 7.09
CA SER A 36 -34.48 -29.93 6.69
C SER A 36 -34.20 -28.86 5.63
N PRO A 37 -33.63 -27.69 5.98
CA PRO A 37 -33.19 -26.76 4.97
C PRO A 37 -31.99 -27.37 4.25
N HIS A 38 -32.18 -27.82 3.02
CA HIS A 38 -31.07 -27.99 2.09
C HIS A 38 -30.54 -26.59 1.74
N LEU A 39 -29.63 -26.08 2.57
CA LEU A 39 -28.79 -24.94 2.19
C LEU A 39 -27.84 -25.42 1.08
N GLN A 40 -28.24 -25.21 -0.17
CA GLN A 40 -27.26 -25.15 -1.24
C GLN A 40 -26.48 -23.83 -1.07
N PRO A 41 -25.15 -23.87 -0.87
CA PRO A 41 -24.37 -22.64 -0.80
C PRO A 41 -24.42 -21.97 -2.17
N TYR A 42 -25.06 -20.80 -2.23
CA TYR A 42 -25.02 -19.94 -3.41
C TYR A 42 -23.58 -19.46 -3.58
N PRO A 43 -22.93 -19.68 -4.75
CA PRO A 43 -21.60 -19.15 -4.99
C PRO A 43 -21.71 -17.63 -5.06
N SER A 44 -21.34 -16.96 -3.98
CA SER A 44 -21.35 -15.52 -3.91
C SER A 44 -20.35 -14.97 -4.92
N ASN A 45 -20.83 -14.10 -5.81
CA ASN A 45 -20.03 -13.29 -6.73
C ASN A 45 -19.22 -12.20 -5.98
N TYR A 46 -18.66 -12.55 -4.83
CA TYR A 46 -17.79 -11.73 -3.98
C TYR A 46 -16.31 -12.10 -4.14
N ASP A 47 -16.01 -13.23 -4.80
CA ASP A 47 -14.63 -13.69 -5.00
C ASP A 47 -13.86 -12.81 -6.00
N ASN A 48 -14.54 -12.24 -7.01
CA ASN A 48 -13.89 -11.34 -7.98
C ASN A 48 -13.54 -9.96 -7.39
N LEU A 49 -14.24 -9.52 -6.34
CA LEU A 49 -13.95 -8.26 -5.67
C LEU A 49 -12.85 -8.43 -4.60
N LYS A 50 -12.78 -9.60 -3.95
CA LYS A 50 -11.73 -9.90 -2.97
C LYS A 50 -10.36 -10.11 -3.60
N ILE A 51 -10.30 -10.64 -4.83
CA ILE A 51 -9.06 -10.77 -5.61
C ILE A 51 -8.47 -9.40 -5.99
N PHE A 52 -9.30 -8.36 -6.15
CA PHE A 52 -8.82 -7.02 -6.48
C PHE A 52 -8.25 -6.26 -5.27
N PHE A 53 -8.78 -6.51 -4.06
CA PHE A 53 -8.38 -5.79 -2.85
C PHE A 53 -7.33 -6.50 -1.97
N LEU A 54 -7.02 -7.78 -2.24
CA LEU A 54 -5.94 -8.50 -1.53
C LEU A 54 -4.53 -8.24 -2.07
N HIS A 55 -4.38 -7.57 -3.23
CA HIS A 55 -3.07 -7.31 -3.85
C HIS A 55 -2.51 -5.89 -3.61
N ARG A 56 -3.30 -4.95 -3.06
CA ARG A 56 -2.88 -3.53 -2.94
C ARG A 56 -2.24 -3.12 -1.60
N THR A 57 -2.16 -4.02 -0.62
CA THR A 57 -1.54 -3.72 0.70
C THR A 57 -0.04 -4.00 0.75
N ALA A 58 0.52 -4.73 -0.23
CA ALA A 58 1.96 -4.99 -0.32
C ALA A 58 2.75 -3.76 -0.78
N LEU A 59 2.19 -2.98 -1.72
CA LEU A 59 2.80 -1.75 -2.22
C LEU A 59 2.85 -0.70 -1.11
N GLU A 60 1.77 -0.51 -0.36
CA GLU A 60 1.75 0.44 0.76
C GLU A 60 2.78 0.07 1.83
N ARG A 61 2.85 -1.20 2.23
CA ARG A 61 3.88 -1.68 3.17
C ARG A 61 5.29 -1.46 2.62
N PHE A 62 5.53 -1.77 1.35
CA PHE A 62 6.82 -1.52 0.69
C PHE A 62 7.17 -0.03 0.66
N LEU A 63 6.20 0.83 0.37
CA LEU A 63 6.37 2.28 0.35
C LEU A 63 6.66 2.82 1.76
N PHE A 64 6.00 2.30 2.79
CA PHE A 64 6.34 2.62 4.18
C PHE A 64 7.77 2.18 4.54
N TYR A 65 8.19 0.96 4.18
CA TYR A 65 9.57 0.51 4.40
C TYR A 65 10.59 1.36 3.64
N LEU A 66 10.30 1.74 2.39
CA LEU A 66 11.16 2.61 1.59
C LEU A 66 11.28 3.99 2.23
N ILE A 67 10.16 4.59 2.65
CA ILE A 67 10.18 5.89 3.35
C ILE A 67 11.01 5.82 4.62
N ILE A 68 10.81 4.78 5.45
CA ILE A 68 11.59 4.58 6.68
C ILE A 68 13.08 4.42 6.35
N LEU A 69 13.43 3.61 5.36
CA LEU A 69 14.81 3.43 4.89
C LEU A 69 15.43 4.77 4.45
N LEU A 70 14.69 5.56 3.67
CA LEU A 70 15.12 6.86 3.18
C LEU A 70 15.36 7.84 4.34
N LEU A 71 14.46 7.87 5.33
CA LEU A 71 14.62 8.70 6.52
C LEU A 71 15.84 8.28 7.35
N ILE A 72 16.11 6.98 7.49
CA ILE A 72 17.30 6.47 8.18
C ILE A 72 18.57 6.90 7.43
N ILE A 73 18.61 6.73 6.11
CA ILE A 73 19.76 7.16 5.29
C ILE A 73 20.00 8.66 5.44
N LEU A 74 18.94 9.48 5.36
CA LEU A 74 19.03 10.92 5.54
C LEU A 74 19.55 11.28 6.93
N PHE A 75 19.06 10.60 7.98
CA PHE A 75 19.52 10.82 9.34
C PHE A 75 21.01 10.48 9.49
N VAL A 76 21.46 9.35 8.94
CA VAL A 76 22.88 8.96 8.95
C VAL A 76 23.74 10.01 8.24
N ILE A 77 23.31 10.52 7.08
CA ILE A 77 24.01 11.59 6.37
C ILE A 77 24.14 12.85 7.23
N ILE A 78 23.05 13.27 7.91
CA ILE A 78 23.08 14.43 8.81
C ILE A 78 24.09 14.22 9.94
N ILE A 79 24.08 13.05 10.59
CA ILE A 79 25.01 12.73 11.67
C ILE A 79 26.47 12.78 11.17
N ILE A 80 26.73 12.23 9.99
CA ILE A 80 28.06 12.29 9.36
C ILE A 80 28.47 13.74 9.08
N CYS A 81 27.60 14.55 8.46
CA CYS A 81 27.87 15.97 8.19
C CYS A 81 28.14 16.80 9.45
N LEU A 82 27.39 16.55 10.52
CA LEU A 82 27.59 17.18 11.82
C LEU A 82 28.92 16.74 12.47
N SER A 83 29.32 15.49 12.25
CA SER A 83 30.59 14.96 12.78
C SER A 83 31.79 15.57 12.07
N TYR A 84 31.74 15.70 10.74
CA TYR A 84 32.74 16.45 9.98
C TYR A 84 32.80 17.91 10.45
N SER A 85 31.66 18.57 10.61
CA SER A 85 31.62 19.98 11.05
C SER A 85 32.26 20.23 12.42
N LYS A 86 32.28 19.24 13.32
CA LYS A 86 32.96 19.34 14.63
C LYS A 86 34.48 19.23 14.53
N GLU A 87 34.99 18.41 13.60
CA GLU A 87 36.43 18.28 13.37
C GLU A 87 37.00 19.52 12.67
N LYS A 88 36.18 20.08 11.78
CA LYS A 88 36.37 21.37 11.13
C LYS A 88 36.66 22.48 12.16
N GLU A 89 35.85 22.64 13.20
CA GLU A 89 35.99 23.75 14.17
C GLU A 89 37.35 23.78 14.90
N LYS A 90 38.00 22.63 15.11
CA LYS A 90 39.35 22.60 15.71
C LYS A 90 40.49 22.96 14.75
N SER A 91 40.29 22.81 13.44
CA SER A 91 41.33 23.09 12.43
C SER A 91 41.13 24.42 11.68
N TYR A 92 39.91 24.98 11.65
CA TYR A 92 39.63 26.26 10.97
C TYR A 92 40.04 27.50 11.74
N ASN A 93 40.44 27.39 13.01
CA ASN A 93 40.93 28.56 13.74
C ASN A 93 42.12 29.24 13.05
N ASN A 94 42.85 28.52 12.19
CA ASN A 94 44.00 29.03 11.44
C ASN A 94 43.77 29.14 9.91
N ILE A 95 42.59 28.79 9.40
CA ILE A 95 42.29 28.80 7.96
C ILE A 95 41.22 29.85 7.69
N CYS A 96 41.56 30.85 6.88
CA CYS A 96 40.60 31.89 6.50
C CYS A 96 39.68 31.37 5.38
N LEU A 97 38.37 31.37 5.64
CA LEU A 97 37.32 30.94 4.71
C LEU A 97 36.49 32.11 4.17
N THR A 98 37.00 33.34 4.27
CA THR A 98 36.32 34.49 3.66
C THR A 98 36.34 34.34 2.14
N PRO A 99 35.30 34.84 1.44
CA PRO A 99 35.25 34.76 -0.03
C PRO A 99 36.52 35.31 -0.70
N SER A 100 37.04 36.45 -0.20
CA SER A 100 38.29 37.02 -0.69
C SER A 100 39.51 36.12 -0.46
N CYS A 101 39.60 35.42 0.67
CA CYS A 101 40.72 34.50 0.90
C CYS A 101 40.65 33.29 -0.04
N ILE A 102 39.46 32.75 -0.29
CA ILE A 102 39.24 31.64 -1.23
C ILE A 102 39.61 32.06 -2.65
N GLU A 103 39.16 33.25 -3.09
CA GLU A 103 39.46 33.78 -4.42
C GLU A 103 40.97 34.00 -4.63
N VAL A 104 41.64 34.64 -3.67
CA VAL A 104 43.08 34.91 -3.75
C VAL A 104 43.89 33.62 -3.68
N SER A 105 43.55 32.71 -2.76
CA SER A 105 44.26 31.43 -2.64
C SER A 105 44.09 30.57 -3.89
N TYR A 106 42.91 30.57 -4.52
CA TYR A 106 42.70 29.90 -5.80
C TYR A 106 43.56 30.51 -6.92
N SER A 107 43.57 31.84 -7.03
CA SER A 107 44.40 32.55 -8.02
C SER A 107 45.88 32.21 -7.88
N ILE A 108 46.42 32.26 -6.66
CA ILE A 108 47.81 31.88 -6.36
C ILE A 108 48.05 30.40 -6.71
N ALA A 109 47.20 29.48 -6.26
CA ALA A 109 47.37 28.05 -6.49
C ALA A 109 47.32 27.69 -7.98
N SER A 110 46.54 28.43 -8.78
CA SER A 110 46.45 28.21 -10.24
C SER A 110 47.67 28.70 -11.01
N GLY A 111 48.45 29.61 -10.44
CA GLY A 111 49.65 30.18 -11.05
C GLY A 111 50.94 29.45 -10.69
N ILE A 112 50.93 28.58 -9.67
CA ILE A 112 52.12 27.89 -9.18
C ILE A 112 52.35 26.57 -9.93
N ASN A 113 53.59 26.32 -10.34
CA ASN A 113 54.02 25.04 -10.88
C ASN A 113 54.63 24.17 -9.79
N GLN A 114 53.81 23.28 -9.22
CA GLN A 114 54.22 22.35 -8.15
C GLN A 114 55.21 21.26 -8.60
N SER A 115 55.58 21.21 -9.88
CA SER A 115 56.54 20.22 -10.40
C SER A 115 58.01 20.67 -10.25
N VAL A 116 58.24 21.94 -9.91
CA VAL A 116 59.57 22.53 -9.73
C VAL A 116 59.83 22.71 -8.24
N ASP A 117 61.08 22.53 -7.80
CA ASP A 117 61.46 22.84 -6.41
C ASP A 117 61.65 24.36 -6.27
N PRO A 118 60.89 25.05 -5.39
CA PRO A 118 61.06 26.47 -5.15
C PRO A 118 62.46 26.84 -4.63
N CYS A 119 63.22 25.89 -4.09
CA CYS A 119 64.61 26.11 -3.65
C CYS A 119 65.60 26.19 -4.81
N GLU A 120 65.26 25.57 -5.96
CA GLU A 120 66.10 25.52 -7.16
C GLU A 120 65.71 26.60 -8.18
N ASP A 121 64.41 26.77 -8.47
CA ASP A 121 63.90 27.84 -9.36
C ASP A 121 62.53 28.35 -8.89
N PHE A 122 62.55 29.40 -8.06
CA PHE A 122 61.35 30.08 -7.57
C PHE A 122 60.57 30.82 -8.66
N HIS A 123 61.16 31.14 -9.80
CA HIS A 123 60.44 31.88 -10.85
C HIS A 123 59.58 30.95 -11.71
N GLN A 124 60.03 29.71 -11.89
CA GLN A 124 59.23 28.69 -12.55
C GLN A 124 58.22 28.03 -11.62
N PHE A 125 58.47 28.04 -10.31
CA PHE A 125 57.55 27.62 -9.27
C PHE A 125 56.42 28.63 -9.08
#